data_AF-A0A5B8VX60-F1
#
_entry.id   AF-A0A5B8VX60-F1
#
_cell.length_a   1.000
_cell.length_b   1.000
_cell.length_c   1.000
_cell.angle_alpha   90.00
_cell.angle_beta   90.00
_cell.angle_gamma   90.00
#
_symmetry.space_group_name_H-M   'P 1'
#
loop_
_entity.id
_entity.type
_entity.pdbx_description
1 polymer ?
#
loop_
_entity_poly.entity_id
_entity_poly.type
_entity_poly.pdbx_seq_one_letter_code
_entity_poly.pdbx_strand_id
1 'polypeptide(L)'
;MSDTVIYNYYSQQLGADRIEEFINLQKKYQYLGYIILPICYSIKFFLISMCLMVGAIFSNFKISFSKIFKIVIISETIFLIPLIIKIIWFSFFKTRYTLLDLQLFSPFSLLSLVDIANVKKWFYYPLSTTNIFEIIYCFSLSYCLSNQLGLPIKKTGVTVISSYGAGLLVWTIFIMFLSINLS
;
A
#
# COMPACT_ATOMS: atom_id res chain seq x y z
N MET A 1 -12.43 -1.10 58.57
CA MET A 1 -12.46 -0.63 57.17
C MET A 1 -12.12 -1.83 56.32
N SER A 2 -13.03 -2.30 55.47
CA SER A 2 -12.88 -3.60 54.80
C SER A 2 -11.81 -3.54 53.72
N ASP A 3 -10.91 -4.52 53.70
CA ASP A 3 -9.80 -4.66 52.75
C ASP A 3 -10.25 -4.60 51.27
N THR A 4 -11.53 -4.89 51.02
CA THR A 4 -12.19 -4.77 49.72
C THR A 4 -12.25 -3.34 49.18
N VAL A 5 -12.37 -2.33 50.03
CA VAL A 5 -12.41 -0.91 49.62
C VAL A 5 -11.02 -0.44 49.22
N ILE A 6 -9.99 -0.87 49.97
CA ILE A 6 -8.58 -0.57 49.69
C ILE A 6 -8.16 -1.23 48.37
N TYR A 7 -8.49 -2.51 48.19
CA TYR A 7 -8.19 -3.26 46.97
C TYR A 7 -8.84 -2.62 45.73
N ASN A 8 -10.13 -2.25 45.81
CA ASN A 8 -10.83 -1.64 44.68
C ASN A 8 -10.25 -0.26 44.32
N TYR A 9 -9.91 0.57 45.31
CA TYR A 9 -9.31 1.88 45.07
C TYR A 9 -7.95 1.78 44.34
N TYR A 10 -7.04 0.92 44.81
CA TYR A 10 -5.74 0.71 44.17
C TYR A 10 -5.86 0.02 42.79
N SER A 11 -6.80 -0.91 42.61
CA SER A 11 -7.05 -1.54 41.31
C SER A 11 -7.57 -0.55 40.26
N GLN A 12 -8.42 0.40 40.67
CA GLN A 12 -8.93 1.45 39.79
C GLN A 12 -7.84 2.48 39.47
N GLN A 13 -7.02 2.84 40.45
CA GLN A 13 -5.92 3.79 40.25
C GLN A 13 -4.84 3.20 39.34
N LEU A 14 -4.39 1.96 39.60
CA LEU A 14 -3.45 1.25 38.72
C LEU A 14 -4.02 1.00 37.32
N GLY A 15 -5.34 0.79 37.22
CA GLY A 15 -6.03 0.70 35.93
C GLY A 15 -6.03 2.03 35.18
N ALA A 16 -6.31 3.13 35.87
CA ALA A 16 -6.29 4.49 35.31
C ALA A 16 -4.88 4.90 34.87
N ASP A 17 -3.87 4.66 35.71
CA ASP A 17 -2.47 4.97 35.41
C ASP A 17 -1.97 4.21 34.17
N ARG A 18 -2.33 2.91 34.04
CA ARG A 18 -2.00 2.14 32.83
C ARG A 18 -2.69 2.66 31.60
N ILE A 19 -3.97 3.02 31.69
CA ILE A 19 -4.72 3.58 30.55
C ILE A 19 -4.09 4.90 30.12
N GLU A 20 -3.71 5.75 31.06
CA GLU A 20 -3.04 7.02 30.79
C GLU A 20 -1.64 6.81 30.18
N GLU A 21 -0.89 5.83 30.67
CA GLU A 21 0.40 5.42 30.08
C GLU A 21 0.22 4.92 28.63
N PHE A 22 -0.78 4.08 28.35
CA PHE A 22 -1.11 3.63 27.00
C PHE A 22 -1.49 4.81 26.08
N ILE A 23 -2.29 5.76 26.56
CA ILE A 23 -2.68 6.95 25.80
C ILE A 23 -1.47 7.86 25.53
N ASN A 24 -0.59 8.04 26.51
CA ASN A 24 0.62 8.85 26.35
C ASN A 24 1.64 8.21 25.41
N LEU A 25 1.79 6.89 25.46
CA LEU A 25 2.58 6.14 24.48
C LEU A 25 1.99 6.31 23.08
N GLN A 26 0.67 6.12 22.91
CA GLN A 26 0.00 6.30 21.62
C GLN A 26 0.23 7.71 21.04
N LYS A 27 0.07 8.76 21.85
CA LYS A 27 0.33 10.15 21.44
C LYS A 27 1.79 10.38 21.05
N LYS A 28 2.75 9.82 21.80
CA LYS A 28 4.18 9.93 21.52
C LYS A 28 4.56 9.26 20.19
N TYR A 29 4.01 8.06 19.92
CA TYR A 29 4.27 7.33 18.67
C TYR A 29 3.49 7.88 17.48
N GLN A 30 2.49 8.73 17.69
CA GLN A 30 1.73 9.37 16.61
C GLN A 30 2.65 10.25 15.73
N TYR A 31 3.56 11.02 16.34
CA TYR A 31 4.54 11.84 15.61
C TYR A 31 5.54 10.99 14.81
N LEU A 32 5.96 9.86 15.36
CA LEU A 32 6.82 8.89 14.66
C LEU A 32 6.08 8.28 13.45
N GLY A 33 4.77 8.03 13.58
CA GLY A 33 3.90 7.58 12.50
C GLY A 33 3.84 8.55 11.31
N TYR A 34 3.84 9.87 11.56
CA TYR A 34 3.84 10.86 10.48
C TYR A 34 5.15 10.90 9.69
N ILE A 35 6.28 10.57 10.32
CA ILE A 35 7.60 10.54 9.66
C ILE A 35 7.82 9.20 8.95
N ILE A 36 7.33 8.09 9.50
CA ILE A 36 7.58 6.76 8.91
C ILE A 36 6.85 6.57 7.59
N LEU A 37 5.64 7.16 7.44
CA LEU A 37 4.87 7.09 6.20
C LEU A 37 5.63 7.63 4.97
N PRO A 38 6.11 8.89 4.94
CA PRO A 38 6.83 9.41 3.79
C PRO A 38 8.13 8.65 3.52
N ILE A 39 8.78 8.10 4.55
CA ILE A 39 9.97 7.24 4.38
C ILE A 39 9.59 5.94 3.67
N CYS A 40 8.55 5.25 4.12
CA CYS A 40 8.05 4.03 3.48
C CYS A 40 7.65 4.28 2.02
N TYR A 41 6.94 5.37 1.73
CA TYR A 41 6.59 5.75 0.36
C TYR A 41 7.83 6.09 -0.48
N SER A 42 8.82 6.78 0.09
CA SER A 42 10.08 7.09 -0.61
C SER A 42 10.83 5.81 -1.00
N ILE A 43 10.90 4.83 -0.09
CA ILE A 43 11.49 3.52 -0.38
C ILE A 43 10.69 2.81 -1.48
N LYS A 44 9.35 2.85 -1.42
CA LYS A 44 8.49 2.28 -2.47
C LYS A 44 8.82 2.87 -3.85
N PHE A 45 8.85 4.20 -3.97
CA PHE A 45 9.13 4.86 -5.26
C PHE A 45 10.54 4.56 -5.75
N PHE A 46 11.50 4.47 -4.83
CA PHE A 46 12.86 4.10 -5.15
C PHE A 46 12.95 2.67 -5.73
N LEU A 47 12.29 1.70 -5.10
CA LEU A 47 12.25 0.30 -5.58
C LEU A 47 11.61 0.21 -6.97
N ILE A 48 10.46 0.87 -7.18
CA ILE A 48 9.80 0.90 -8.49
C ILE A 48 10.70 1.54 -9.55
N SER A 49 11.35 2.64 -9.20
CA SER A 49 12.29 3.33 -10.10
C SER A 49 13.48 2.46 -10.45
N MET A 50 13.99 1.66 -9.50
CA MET A 50 15.05 0.70 -9.76
C MET A 50 14.59 -0.39 -10.73
N CYS A 51 13.40 -0.96 -10.55
CA CYS A 51 12.84 -1.93 -11.50
C CYS A 51 12.76 -1.33 -12.92
N LEU A 52 12.18 -0.13 -13.06
CA LEU A 52 12.07 0.54 -14.36
C LEU A 52 13.43 0.90 -14.96
N MET A 53 14.40 1.31 -14.13
CA MET A 53 15.77 1.61 -14.59
C MET A 53 16.44 0.37 -15.17
N VAL A 54 16.29 -0.78 -14.51
CA VAL A 54 16.76 -2.07 -15.05
C VAL A 54 16.11 -2.36 -16.41
N GLY A 55 14.78 -2.20 -16.52
CA GLY A 55 14.08 -2.36 -17.80
C GLY A 55 14.55 -1.41 -18.90
N ALA A 56 14.81 -0.15 -18.54
CA ALA A 56 15.33 0.87 -19.45
C ALA A 56 16.74 0.50 -19.95
N ILE A 57 17.61 -0.01 -19.08
CA ILE A 57 18.95 -0.48 -19.46
C ILE A 57 18.85 -1.67 -20.43
N PHE A 58 18.04 -2.69 -20.12
CA PHE A 58 17.82 -3.83 -21.02
C PHE A 58 17.25 -3.43 -22.38
N SER A 59 16.47 -2.34 -22.42
CA SER A 59 15.87 -1.81 -23.65
C SER A 59 16.75 -0.79 -24.38
N ASN A 60 17.99 -0.57 -23.90
CA ASN A 60 18.94 0.42 -24.40
C ASN A 60 18.39 1.87 -24.44
N PHE A 61 17.54 2.23 -23.48
CA PHE A 61 17.00 3.58 -23.36
C PHE A 61 17.98 4.51 -22.67
N LYS A 62 18.24 5.67 -23.28
CA LYS A 62 19.08 6.73 -22.70
C LYS A 62 18.22 7.64 -21.81
N ILE A 63 18.06 7.25 -20.54
CA ILE A 63 17.34 8.02 -19.52
C ILE A 63 18.08 8.02 -18.20
N SER A 64 18.07 9.15 -17.48
CA SER A 64 18.67 9.24 -16.15
C SER A 64 17.71 8.73 -15.06
N PHE A 65 18.27 8.20 -13.97
CA PHE A 65 17.48 7.73 -12.83
C PHE A 65 16.53 8.81 -12.29
N SER A 66 16.99 10.06 -12.18
CA SER A 66 16.17 11.18 -11.69
C SER A 66 14.91 11.42 -12.54
N LYS A 67 14.98 11.18 -13.86
CA LYS A 67 13.82 11.27 -14.75
C LYS A 67 12.84 10.12 -14.51
N ILE A 68 13.35 8.90 -14.38
CA ILE A 68 12.51 7.73 -14.03
C ILE A 68 11.83 7.95 -12.68
N PHE A 69 12.59 8.40 -11.67
CA PHE A 69 12.06 8.66 -10.33
C PHE A 69 10.93 9.70 -10.35
N LYS A 70 11.10 10.77 -11.13
CA LYS A 70 10.04 11.78 -11.34
C LYS A 70 8.80 11.17 -12.02
N ILE A 71 8.99 10.32 -13.03
CA ILE A 71 7.89 9.61 -13.71
C ILE A 71 7.12 8.76 -12.70
N VAL A 72 7.82 7.97 -11.88
CA VAL A 72 7.20 7.12 -10.85
C VAL A 72 6.36 7.93 -9.87
N ILE A 73 6.90 9.04 -9.34
CA ILE A 73 6.16 9.91 -8.41
C ILE A 73 4.89 10.47 -9.05
N ILE A 74 4.98 10.94 -10.30
CA ILE A 74 3.83 11.50 -11.02
C ILE A 74 2.76 10.42 -11.23
N SER A 75 3.16 9.24 -11.71
CA SER A 75 2.22 8.13 -11.94
C SER A 75 1.60 7.62 -10.65
N GLU A 76 2.31 7.67 -9.52
CA GLU A 76 1.80 7.18 -8.23
C GLU A 76 0.53 7.91 -7.77
N THR A 77 0.33 9.15 -8.21
CA THR A 77 -0.88 9.92 -7.89
C THR A 77 -2.18 9.21 -8.27
N ILE A 78 -2.14 8.26 -9.21
CA ILE A 78 -3.28 7.40 -9.57
C ILE A 78 -3.80 6.60 -8.37
N PHE A 79 -2.92 6.14 -7.48
CA PHE A 79 -3.31 5.38 -6.29
C PHE A 79 -3.96 6.24 -5.19
N LEU A 80 -3.97 7.58 -5.35
CA LEU A 80 -4.77 8.44 -4.47
C LEU A 80 -6.27 8.28 -4.74
N ILE A 81 -6.68 7.93 -5.97
CA ILE A 81 -8.08 7.76 -6.35
C ILE A 81 -8.77 6.65 -5.54
N PRO A 82 -8.28 5.39 -5.49
CA PRO A 82 -8.89 4.35 -4.66
C PRO A 82 -8.86 4.69 -3.17
N LEU A 83 -7.84 5.43 -2.72
CA LEU A 83 -7.76 5.89 -1.32
C LEU A 83 -8.89 6.88 -0.99
N ILE A 84 -9.16 7.85 -1.87
CA ILE A 84 -10.27 8.80 -1.71
C ILE A 84 -11.61 8.07 -1.74
N ILE A 85 -11.80 7.13 -2.68
CA ILE A 85 -13.03 6.32 -2.76
C ILE A 85 -13.27 5.58 -1.45
N LYS A 86 -12.22 4.98 -0.88
CA LYS A 86 -12.28 4.29 0.42
C LYS A 86 -12.70 5.22 1.54
N ILE A 87 -12.11 6.41 1.63
CA ILE A 87 -12.46 7.41 2.65
C ILE A 87 -13.92 7.81 2.52
N ILE A 88 -14.40 8.13 1.31
CA ILE A 88 -15.80 8.51 1.06
C ILE A 88 -16.74 7.37 1.44
N TRP A 89 -16.41 6.12 1.05
CA TRP A 89 -17.26 4.97 1.32
C TRP A 89 -17.50 4.73 2.81
N PHE A 90 -16.43 4.72 3.61
CA PHE A 90 -16.51 4.48 5.05
C PHE A 90 -16.95 5.70 5.86
N SER A 91 -16.84 6.90 5.28
CA SER A 91 -17.35 8.12 5.92
C SER A 91 -18.86 8.30 5.74
N PHE A 92 -19.43 7.90 4.59
CA PHE A 92 -20.83 8.20 4.25
C PHE A 92 -21.73 6.98 4.14
N PHE A 93 -21.23 5.83 3.68
CA PHE A 93 -22.08 4.66 3.38
C PHE A 93 -22.01 3.59 4.46
N LYS A 94 -20.80 3.20 4.88
CA LYS A 94 -20.59 2.18 5.91
C LYS A 94 -19.85 2.79 7.10
N THR A 95 -20.58 3.45 8.00
CA THR A 95 -20.03 4.14 9.19
C THR A 95 -19.73 3.19 10.35
N ARG A 96 -20.32 1.99 10.36
CA ARG A 96 -19.96 0.90 11.27
C ARG A 96 -19.11 -0.11 10.51
N TYR A 97 -17.80 -0.07 10.73
CA TYR A 97 -16.84 -0.96 10.10
C TYR A 97 -15.80 -1.47 11.11
N THR A 98 -15.29 -2.66 10.84
CA THR A 98 -14.16 -3.24 11.56
C THR A 98 -12.85 -2.95 10.84
N LEU A 99 -11.73 -3.20 11.52
CA LEU A 99 -10.40 -3.11 10.88
C LEU A 99 -10.28 -4.07 9.69
N LEU A 100 -10.92 -5.24 9.78
CA LEU A 100 -10.94 -6.24 8.72
C LEU A 100 -11.70 -5.75 7.49
N ASP A 101 -12.85 -5.08 7.68
CA ASP A 101 -13.59 -4.45 6.58
C ASP A 101 -12.74 -3.42 5.85
N LEU A 102 -11.97 -2.61 6.58
CA LEU A 102 -11.05 -1.66 5.97
C LEU A 102 -9.95 -2.37 5.19
N GLN A 103 -9.35 -3.43 5.72
CA GLN A 103 -8.25 -4.13 5.03
C GLN A 103 -8.71 -4.80 3.74
N LEU A 104 -9.91 -5.41 3.74
CA LEU A 104 -10.44 -6.14 2.59
C LEU A 104 -11.10 -5.22 1.55
N PHE A 105 -11.41 -3.98 1.91
CA PHE A 105 -11.99 -3.02 0.96
C PHE A 105 -10.95 -2.53 -0.04
N SER A 106 -11.01 -3.12 -1.23
CA SER A 106 -10.19 -2.78 -2.40
C SER A 106 -11.11 -2.53 -3.60
N PRO A 107 -11.54 -1.27 -3.83
CA PRO A 107 -12.52 -0.96 -4.88
C PRO A 107 -11.94 -1.26 -6.26
N PHE A 108 -12.76 -1.83 -7.15
CA PHE A 108 -12.38 -2.18 -8.53
C PHE A 108 -11.20 -3.17 -8.64
N SER A 109 -11.01 -4.01 -7.63
CA SER A 109 -10.05 -5.12 -7.63
C SER A 109 -10.73 -6.46 -7.97
N LEU A 110 -9.95 -7.45 -8.40
CA LEU A 110 -10.46 -8.82 -8.55
C LEU A 110 -11.02 -9.37 -7.23
N LEU A 111 -10.44 -8.98 -6.08
CA LEU A 111 -10.94 -9.40 -4.76
C LEU A 111 -12.40 -8.97 -4.54
N SER A 112 -12.81 -7.83 -5.08
CA SER A 112 -14.19 -7.34 -4.95
C SER A 112 -15.22 -8.11 -5.81
N LEU A 113 -14.76 -8.91 -6.78
CA LEU A 113 -15.60 -9.68 -7.69
C LEU A 113 -15.76 -11.15 -7.25
N VAL A 114 -14.94 -11.61 -6.29
CA VAL A 114 -14.91 -13.00 -5.84
C VAL A 114 -15.53 -13.09 -4.44
N ASP A 115 -16.19 -14.22 -4.16
CA ASP A 115 -16.68 -14.51 -2.83
C ASP A 115 -15.51 -14.82 -1.86
N ILE A 116 -15.25 -13.87 -0.96
CA ILE A 116 -14.14 -13.89 0.00
C ILE A 116 -14.21 -15.13 0.92
N ALA A 117 -15.41 -15.67 1.16
CA ALA A 117 -15.62 -16.85 2.00
C ALA A 117 -14.90 -18.11 1.45
N ASN A 118 -14.74 -18.19 0.13
CA ASN A 118 -14.14 -19.33 -0.56
C ASN A 118 -12.67 -19.10 -0.95
N VAL A 119 -12.12 -17.93 -0.64
CA VAL A 119 -10.75 -17.55 -1.00
C VAL A 119 -9.83 -17.70 0.21
N LYS A 120 -8.73 -18.43 0.04
CA LYS A 120 -7.71 -18.57 1.08
C LYS A 120 -7.03 -17.21 1.36
N LYS A 121 -6.75 -16.89 2.62
CA LYS A 121 -6.20 -15.58 3.05
C LYS A 121 -4.96 -15.11 2.26
N TRP A 122 -4.06 -16.03 1.91
CA TRP A 122 -2.86 -15.72 1.13
C TRP A 122 -3.13 -15.24 -0.30
N PHE A 123 -4.33 -15.47 -0.84
CA PHE A 123 -4.77 -14.91 -2.12
C PHE A 123 -5.39 -13.51 -2.01
N TYR A 124 -5.68 -13.00 -0.81
CA TYR A 124 -6.29 -11.67 -0.65
C TYR A 124 -5.39 -10.58 -1.24
N TYR A 125 -4.08 -10.65 -0.99
CA TYR A 125 -3.14 -9.65 -1.50
C TYR A 125 -3.01 -9.68 -3.04
N PRO A 126 -2.73 -10.82 -3.70
CA PRO A 126 -2.70 -10.89 -5.18
C PRO A 126 -3.97 -10.39 -5.86
N LEU A 127 -5.14 -10.77 -5.33
CA LEU A 127 -6.43 -10.38 -5.88
C LEU A 127 -6.74 -8.89 -5.65
N SER A 128 -6.25 -8.31 -4.55
CA SER A 128 -6.40 -6.88 -4.28
C SER A 128 -5.45 -6.02 -5.15
N THR A 129 -4.21 -6.46 -5.31
CA THR A 129 -3.21 -5.79 -6.16
C THR A 129 -3.63 -5.81 -7.63
N THR A 130 -4.31 -6.86 -8.08
CA THR A 130 -4.87 -6.92 -9.44
C THR A 130 -6.16 -6.09 -9.50
N ASN A 131 -6.01 -4.80 -9.80
CA ASN A 131 -7.11 -3.85 -9.89
C ASN A 131 -6.98 -2.92 -11.10
N ILE A 132 -8.05 -2.19 -11.41
CA ILE A 132 -8.06 -1.29 -12.56
C ILE A 132 -7.05 -0.14 -12.44
N PHE A 133 -6.77 0.33 -11.21
CA PHE A 133 -5.80 1.41 -10.97
C PHE A 133 -4.37 0.96 -11.26
N GLU A 134 -4.04 -0.31 -11.05
CA GLU A 134 -2.76 -0.91 -11.42
C GLU A 134 -2.55 -0.90 -12.94
N ILE A 135 -3.61 -1.18 -13.71
CA ILE A 135 -3.60 -1.10 -15.17
C ILE A 135 -3.41 0.35 -15.63
N ILE A 136 -4.16 1.28 -15.04
CA ILE A 136 -4.04 2.73 -15.32
C ILE A 136 -2.63 3.22 -14.95
N TYR A 137 -2.05 2.73 -13.87
CA TYR A 137 -0.70 3.03 -13.42
C TYR A 137 0.35 2.55 -14.43
N CYS A 138 0.25 1.31 -14.91
CA CYS A 138 1.12 0.78 -15.97
C CYS A 138 1.03 1.64 -17.25
N PHE A 139 -0.17 2.04 -17.65
CA PHE A 139 -0.38 2.95 -18.77
C PHE A 139 0.27 4.32 -18.54
N SER A 140 0.11 4.90 -17.35
CA SER A 140 0.71 6.19 -16.99
C SER A 140 2.24 6.15 -17.04
N LEU A 141 2.87 5.13 -16.44
CA LEU A 141 4.31 4.92 -16.53
C LEU A 141 4.77 4.82 -17.98
N SER A 142 4.06 4.02 -18.79
CA SER A 142 4.40 3.79 -20.19
C SER A 142 4.29 5.07 -21.04
N TYR A 143 3.25 5.86 -20.79
CA TYR A 143 3.00 7.14 -21.45
C TYR A 143 4.04 8.19 -21.07
N CYS A 144 4.29 8.39 -19.77
CA CYS A 144 5.28 9.34 -19.29
C CYS A 144 6.69 8.98 -19.77
N LEU A 145 7.04 7.69 -19.79
CA LEU A 145 8.31 7.20 -20.31
C LEU A 145 8.42 7.40 -21.83
N SER A 146 7.33 7.14 -22.57
CA SER A 146 7.23 7.40 -24.02
C SER A 146 7.46 8.86 -24.35
N ASN A 147 6.78 9.76 -23.65
CA ASN A 147 6.91 11.20 -23.83
C ASN A 147 8.34 11.69 -23.50
N GLN A 148 8.95 11.16 -22.46
CA GLN A 148 10.30 11.54 -22.04
C GLN A 148 11.40 11.08 -23.01
N LEU A 149 11.17 9.98 -23.74
CA LEU A 149 12.13 9.36 -24.65
C LEU A 149 11.85 9.62 -26.14
N GLY A 150 10.67 10.14 -26.50
CA GLY A 150 10.23 10.27 -27.89
C GLY A 150 10.03 8.93 -28.60
N LEU A 151 9.72 7.87 -27.85
CA LEU A 151 9.57 6.51 -28.37
C LEU A 151 8.09 6.11 -28.45
N PRO A 152 7.69 5.19 -29.34
CA PRO A 152 6.32 4.72 -29.42
C PRO A 152 5.89 4.04 -28.11
N ILE A 153 4.66 4.32 -27.66
CA ILE A 153 4.11 3.82 -26.39
C ILE A 153 4.11 2.29 -26.29
N LYS A 154 4.02 1.60 -27.43
CA LYS A 154 4.13 0.13 -27.47
C LYS A 154 5.50 -0.34 -26.95
N LYS A 155 6.59 0.34 -27.33
CA LYS A 155 7.96 -0.04 -26.94
C LYS A 155 8.20 0.24 -25.45
N THR A 156 7.79 1.41 -24.97
CA THR A 156 7.91 1.74 -23.54
C THR A 156 6.95 0.93 -22.68
N GLY A 157 5.76 0.60 -23.19
CA GLY A 157 4.80 -0.28 -22.52
C GLY A 157 5.33 -1.68 -22.29
N VAL A 158 5.94 -2.29 -23.31
CA VAL A 158 6.64 -3.58 -23.13
C VAL A 158 7.73 -3.48 -22.08
N THR A 159 8.48 -2.38 -22.05
CA THR A 159 9.53 -2.15 -21.05
C THR A 159 8.95 -2.04 -19.64
N VAL A 160 7.85 -1.30 -19.45
CA VAL A 160 7.17 -1.14 -18.16
C VAL A 160 6.61 -2.49 -17.69
N ILE A 161 5.88 -3.21 -18.53
CA ILE A 161 5.28 -4.50 -18.17
C ILE A 161 6.37 -5.52 -17.81
N SER A 162 7.43 -5.62 -18.61
CA SER A 162 8.51 -6.58 -18.36
C SER A 162 9.35 -6.26 -17.14
N SER A 163 9.46 -5.00 -16.73
CA SER A 163 10.30 -4.59 -15.60
C SER A 163 9.49 -4.36 -14.33
N TYR A 164 8.60 -3.35 -14.33
CA TYR A 164 7.71 -3.07 -13.22
C TYR A 164 6.76 -4.26 -12.96
N GLY A 165 6.16 -4.84 -14.01
CA GLY A 165 5.28 -5.98 -13.84
C GLY A 165 5.99 -7.20 -13.26
N ALA A 166 7.24 -7.48 -13.66
CA ALA A 166 8.04 -8.52 -13.03
C ALA A 166 8.37 -8.21 -11.56
N GLY A 167 8.73 -6.95 -11.24
CA GLY A 167 8.93 -6.51 -9.87
C GLY A 167 7.68 -6.66 -9.00
N LEU A 168 6.51 -6.31 -9.53
CA LEU A 168 5.22 -6.47 -8.86
C LEU A 168 4.88 -7.94 -8.61
N LEU A 169 5.18 -8.83 -9.56
CA LEU A 169 4.99 -10.27 -9.39
C LEU A 169 5.90 -10.83 -8.28
N VAL A 170 7.19 -10.48 -8.29
CA VAL A 170 8.13 -10.89 -7.24
C VAL A 170 7.65 -10.42 -5.86
N TRP A 171 7.25 -9.16 -5.76
CA TRP A 171 6.71 -8.60 -4.53
C TRP A 171 5.42 -9.33 -4.08
N THR A 172 4.52 -9.63 -5.01
CA THR A 172 3.27 -10.33 -4.72
C THR A 172 3.54 -11.75 -4.19
N ILE A 173 4.43 -12.50 -4.84
CA ILE A 173 4.83 -13.85 -4.40
C ILE A 173 5.48 -13.79 -3.02
N PHE A 174 6.32 -12.80 -2.77
CA PHE A 174 6.94 -12.59 -1.46
C PHE A 174 5.89 -12.37 -0.35
N ILE A 175 4.87 -11.53 -0.60
CA ILE A 175 3.78 -11.32 0.36
C ILE A 175 2.93 -12.58 0.56
N MET A 176 2.67 -13.36 -0.49
CA MET A 176 1.98 -14.64 -0.37
C MET A 176 2.76 -15.60 0.53
N PHE A 177 4.07 -15.72 0.33
CA PHE A 177 4.94 -16.55 1.15
C PHE A 177 4.91 -16.12 2.62
N LEU A 178 5.07 -14.83 2.90
CA LEU A 178 4.97 -14.31 4.28
C LEU A 178 3.60 -14.60 4.90
N SER A 179 2.53 -14.41 4.13
CA SER A 179 1.17 -14.65 4.62
C SER A 179 0.95 -16.11 5.01
N ILE A 180 1.55 -17.07 4.31
CA ILE A 180 1.45 -18.51 4.63
C ILE A 180 2.24 -18.84 5.90
N ASN A 181 3.44 -18.27 6.06
CA ASN A 181 4.33 -18.61 7.19
C ASN A 181 3.97 -17.88 8.50
N LEU A 182 3.26 -16.75 8.42
CA LEU A 182 2.88 -15.93 9.56
C LEU A 182 1.39 -16.09 9.96
N SER A 183 0.61 -16.86 9.19
CA SER A 183 -0.78 -17.23 9.53
C SER A 183 -0.83 -18.47 10.40
#